data_AF-A0A6G0TNP2-F1
#
_entry.id   AF-A0A6G0TNP2-F1
#
_cell.length_a   1.000
_cell.length_b   1.000
_cell.length_c   1.000
_cell.angle_alpha   90.00
_cell.angle_beta   90.00
_cell.angle_gamma   90.00
#
_symmetry.space_group_name_H-M   'P 1'
#
loop_
_entity.id
_entity.type
_entity.pdbx_description
1 polymer ?
#
loop_
_entity_poly.entity_id
_entity_poly.type
_entity_poly.pdbx_seq_one_letter_code
_entity_poly.pdbx_strand_id
1 'polypeptide(L)'
;MIIKNGKISLIQGTYTFYHYGQGGFNDHQWGCAYRSLQTLYSWFKWQGWTNKPVPSIRDIQQILVDIGDKNKSFVGSSDWIGSMEVSFVLNAHLDVTCRIMSLRQGDTLNSVCLELSEHFDRHGTPVMIGGGVLAHTILGVDINEELDAVKFLVLDPHYTGSDSIKSIHGKGVCWKDASFWKKDTFYNLCLPLMFSKIIPIIKRLLKYYVCHNIYPYDVAQSSQKIGYP
;
A
#
# COMPACT_ATOMS: atom_id res chain seq x y z
N MET A 1 -13.96 -14.27 -11.92
CA MET A 1 -13.24 -15.42 -12.51
C MET A 1 -12.09 -14.88 -13.34
N ILE A 2 -11.00 -15.62 -13.41
CA ILE A 2 -9.82 -15.29 -14.24
C ILE A 2 -10.07 -15.61 -15.73
N ILE A 3 -9.22 -15.12 -16.61
CA ILE A 3 -9.22 -15.35 -18.05
C ILE A 3 -8.55 -16.70 -18.34
N LYS A 4 -9.10 -17.47 -19.29
CA LYS A 4 -8.46 -18.70 -19.76
C LYS A 4 -7.12 -18.37 -20.42
N ASN A 5 -6.07 -19.08 -20.03
CA ASN A 5 -4.70 -18.87 -20.51
C ASN A 5 -4.15 -17.44 -20.30
N GLY A 6 -4.70 -16.66 -19.36
CA GLY A 6 -4.17 -15.34 -19.03
C GLY A 6 -2.88 -15.40 -18.21
N LYS A 7 -1.97 -14.45 -18.44
CA LYS A 7 -0.86 -14.15 -17.54
C LYS A 7 -1.40 -13.36 -16.35
N ILE A 8 -1.31 -13.95 -15.17
CA ILE A 8 -1.69 -13.32 -13.90
C ILE A 8 -0.42 -12.74 -13.24
N SER A 9 -0.41 -11.42 -13.02
CA SER A 9 0.59 -10.71 -12.23
C SER A 9 -0.08 -10.08 -11.01
N LEU A 10 0.33 -10.46 -9.80
CA LEU A 10 -0.27 -10.00 -8.53
C LEU A 10 0.75 -9.27 -7.66
N ILE A 11 0.25 -8.53 -6.68
CA ILE A 11 1.08 -8.11 -5.54
C ILE A 11 1.78 -9.30 -4.86
N GLN A 12 2.91 -9.01 -4.22
CA GLN A 12 3.75 -9.99 -3.55
C GLN A 12 3.81 -9.63 -2.05
N GLY A 13 3.46 -10.56 -1.16
CA GLY A 13 3.44 -10.33 0.29
C GLY A 13 2.06 -10.02 0.88
N THR A 14 2.04 -9.57 2.14
CA THR A 14 0.82 -9.46 2.97
C THR A 14 0.35 -8.01 3.07
N TYR A 15 -0.95 -7.79 3.18
CA TYR A 15 -1.57 -6.48 3.42
C TYR A 15 -2.82 -6.66 4.31
N THR A 16 -3.30 -5.57 4.92
CA THR A 16 -4.58 -5.53 5.61
C THR A 16 -5.59 -4.78 4.74
N PHE A 17 -6.81 -5.31 4.62
CA PHE A 17 -7.90 -4.63 3.91
C PHE A 17 -8.47 -3.51 4.79
N TYR A 18 -8.26 -2.26 4.38
CA TYR A 18 -8.93 -1.10 4.97
C TYR A 18 -10.11 -0.63 4.11
N HIS A 19 -11.24 -0.32 4.75
CA HIS A 19 -12.48 0.11 4.11
C HIS A 19 -13.33 1.01 5.02
N TYR A 20 -14.44 1.52 4.48
CA TYR A 20 -15.39 2.41 5.16
C TYR A 20 -15.89 1.86 6.50
N GLY A 21 -16.11 2.78 7.46
CA GLY A 21 -16.70 2.47 8.76
C GLY A 21 -15.76 1.77 9.75
N GLN A 22 -14.58 1.32 9.32
CA GLN A 22 -13.61 0.66 10.21
C GLN A 22 -13.20 1.57 11.37
N GLY A 23 -13.15 0.98 12.57
CA GLY A 23 -12.90 1.70 13.83
C GLY A 23 -14.07 2.57 14.29
N GLY A 24 -15.27 2.42 13.70
CA GLY A 24 -16.44 3.26 14.01
C GLY A 24 -16.36 4.68 13.41
N PHE A 25 -15.31 4.98 12.62
CA PHE A 25 -15.13 6.29 12.00
C PHE A 25 -15.99 6.42 10.73
N ASN A 26 -16.80 7.47 10.65
CA ASN A 26 -17.71 7.69 9.52
C ASN A 26 -17.01 8.42 8.35
N ASP A 27 -16.36 7.65 7.49
CA ASP A 27 -15.71 8.14 6.27
C ASP A 27 -16.48 7.86 4.97
N HIS A 28 -17.77 7.53 5.06
CA HIS A 28 -18.59 7.20 3.90
C HIS A 28 -18.63 8.36 2.88
N GLN A 29 -18.44 8.02 1.61
CA GLN A 29 -18.37 8.94 0.46
C GLN A 29 -17.10 9.82 0.39
N TRP A 30 -16.16 9.72 1.34
CA TRP A 30 -14.95 10.56 1.28
C TRP A 30 -13.63 9.90 1.70
N GLY A 31 -13.67 8.81 2.47
CA GLY A 31 -12.48 8.11 2.94
C GLY A 31 -11.76 7.24 1.91
N CYS A 32 -12.29 7.05 0.69
CA CYS A 32 -11.89 5.93 -0.16
C CYS A 32 -10.39 5.91 -0.48
N ALA A 33 -9.81 7.08 -0.78
CA ALA A 33 -8.39 7.23 -1.02
C ALA A 33 -7.54 7.07 0.26
N TYR A 34 -8.06 7.51 1.42
CA TYR A 34 -7.41 7.28 2.72
C TYR A 34 -7.37 5.79 3.06
N ARG A 35 -8.44 5.04 2.84
CA ARG A 35 -8.51 3.58 3.08
C ARG A 35 -7.62 2.79 2.10
N SER A 36 -7.55 3.22 0.84
CA SER A 36 -6.56 2.70 -0.10
C SER A 36 -5.12 2.97 0.36
N LEU A 37 -4.82 4.19 0.80
CA LEU A 37 -3.52 4.54 1.41
C LEU A 37 -3.21 3.72 2.66
N GLN A 38 -4.17 3.47 3.56
CA GLN A 38 -3.99 2.59 4.71
C GLN A 38 -3.66 1.16 4.28
N THR A 39 -4.31 0.65 3.22
CA THR A 39 -4.01 -0.64 2.61
C THR A 39 -2.57 -0.68 2.05
N LEU A 40 -2.17 0.33 1.27
CA LEU A 40 -0.81 0.48 0.73
C LEU A 40 0.25 0.56 1.85
N TYR A 41 0.01 1.38 2.88
CA TYR A 41 0.91 1.53 4.04
C TYR A 41 1.03 0.21 4.82
N SER A 42 -0.06 -0.53 4.97
CA SER A 42 -0.06 -1.83 5.66
C SER A 42 0.80 -2.86 4.96
N TRP A 43 0.88 -2.84 3.62
CA TRP A 43 1.77 -3.71 2.85
C TRP A 43 3.23 -3.47 3.25
N PHE A 44 3.68 -2.21 3.29
CA PHE A 44 5.05 -1.89 3.74
C PHE A 44 5.28 -2.29 5.21
N LYS A 45 4.28 -2.15 6.08
CA LYS A 45 4.35 -2.59 7.47
C LYS A 45 4.54 -4.11 7.59
N TRP A 46 3.71 -4.90 6.91
CA TRP A 46 3.79 -6.36 6.95
C TRP A 46 5.08 -6.90 6.33
N GLN A 47 5.62 -6.21 5.31
CA GLN A 47 6.88 -6.57 4.67
C GLN A 47 8.11 -6.12 5.49
N GLY A 48 7.92 -5.59 6.70
CA GLY A 48 9.00 -5.23 7.63
C GLY A 48 9.76 -3.94 7.28
N TRP A 49 9.22 -3.10 6.40
CA TRP A 49 9.82 -1.81 6.04
C TRP A 49 9.67 -0.77 7.15
N THR A 50 8.63 -0.91 7.97
CA THR A 50 8.32 0.01 9.05
C THR A 50 7.70 -0.70 10.25
N ASN A 51 8.10 -0.28 11.45
CA ASN A 51 7.42 -0.69 12.68
C ASN A 51 6.30 0.28 13.09
N LYS A 52 6.22 1.46 12.45
CA LYS A 52 5.18 2.48 12.72
C LYS A 52 3.78 1.88 12.58
N PRO A 53 2.77 2.35 13.34
CA PRO A 53 1.37 1.98 13.09
C PRO A 53 0.93 2.48 11.71
N VAL A 54 -0.11 1.87 11.15
CA VAL A 54 -0.81 2.42 9.98
C VAL A 54 -1.49 3.73 10.44
N PRO A 55 -1.28 4.87 9.76
CA PRO A 55 -1.82 6.16 10.22
C PRO A 55 -3.35 6.18 10.13
N SER A 56 -4.01 6.84 11.08
CA SER A 56 -5.43 7.17 11.00
C SER A 56 -5.71 8.22 9.92
N ILE A 57 -6.97 8.45 9.57
CA ILE A 57 -7.36 9.52 8.62
C ILE A 57 -6.88 10.89 9.12
N ARG A 58 -6.98 11.15 10.43
CA ARG A 58 -6.49 12.40 11.04
C ARG A 58 -4.97 12.52 10.96
N ASP A 59 -4.24 11.43 11.14
CA ASP A 59 -2.76 11.43 11.00
C ASP A 59 -2.35 11.68 9.54
N ILE A 60 -3.07 11.10 8.57
CA ILE A 60 -2.85 11.34 7.13
C ILE A 60 -3.06 12.82 6.80
N GLN A 61 -4.16 13.42 7.30
CA GLN A 61 -4.43 14.86 7.14
C GLN A 61 -3.34 15.72 7.80
N GLN A 62 -2.88 15.36 8.99
CA GLN A 62 -1.80 16.07 9.67
C GLN A 62 -0.48 15.99 8.90
N ILE A 63 -0.10 14.83 8.37
CA ILE A 63 1.11 14.66 7.54
C ILE A 63 1.06 15.58 6.31
N LEU A 64 -0.10 15.69 5.64
CA LEU A 64 -0.27 16.58 4.48
C LEU A 64 -0.17 18.07 4.84
N VAL A 65 -0.55 18.46 6.05
CA VAL A 65 -0.33 19.82 6.57
C VAL A 65 1.13 20.05 6.97
N ASP A 66 1.77 19.07 7.60
CA ASP A 66 3.16 19.18 8.09
C ASP A 66 4.17 19.33 6.94
N ILE A 67 3.90 18.71 5.78
CA ILE A 67 4.71 18.89 4.56
C ILE A 67 4.32 20.12 3.73
N GLY A 68 3.29 20.87 4.13
CA GLY A 68 2.85 22.10 3.47
C GLY A 68 1.97 21.91 2.23
N ASP A 69 1.46 20.70 1.94
CA ASP A 69 0.53 20.44 0.83
C ASP A 69 -0.89 20.97 1.13
N LYS A 70 -1.30 20.90 2.40
CA LYS A 70 -2.63 21.35 2.86
C LYS A 70 -2.54 22.41 3.94
N ASN A 71 -3.62 23.19 4.09
CA ASN A 71 -3.76 24.18 5.17
C ASN A 71 -4.22 23.53 6.49
N LYS A 72 -4.03 24.21 7.63
CA LYS A 72 -4.35 23.66 8.96
C LYS A 72 -5.82 23.25 9.14
N SER A 73 -6.75 23.89 8.43
CA SER A 73 -8.19 23.56 8.44
C SER A 73 -8.52 22.20 7.81
N PHE A 74 -7.60 21.59 7.07
CA PHE A 74 -7.74 20.25 6.51
C PHE A 74 -7.75 19.15 7.59
N VAL A 75 -7.13 19.39 8.76
CA VAL A 75 -7.04 18.38 9.83
C VAL A 75 -8.39 18.24 10.55
N GLY A 76 -9.02 17.08 10.37
CA GLY A 76 -10.37 16.81 10.85
C GLY A 76 -11.48 17.21 9.89
N SER A 77 -11.17 17.64 8.66
CA SER A 77 -12.18 17.83 7.61
C SER A 77 -12.64 16.49 7.03
N SER A 78 -13.64 16.54 6.14
CA SER A 78 -14.09 15.40 5.33
C SER A 78 -13.68 15.52 3.86
N ASP A 79 -12.60 16.26 3.59
CA ASP A 79 -12.14 16.52 2.23
C ASP A 79 -11.45 15.28 1.62
N TRP A 80 -11.64 15.10 0.32
CA TRP A 80 -11.00 14.04 -0.47
C TRP A 80 -9.49 14.27 -0.63
N ILE A 81 -8.75 13.18 -0.82
CA ILE A 81 -7.36 13.19 -1.29
C ILE A 81 -7.25 12.38 -2.59
N GLY A 82 -6.29 12.74 -3.45
CA GLY A 82 -5.99 12.02 -4.68
C GLY A 82 -4.71 11.20 -4.61
N SER A 83 -4.35 10.60 -5.74
CA SER A 83 -3.16 9.75 -5.88
C SER A 83 -1.85 10.50 -5.64
N MET A 84 -1.84 11.84 -5.80
CA MET A 84 -0.71 12.71 -5.48
C MET A 84 -0.47 12.76 -3.97
N GLU A 85 -1.49 13.13 -3.19
CA GLU A 85 -1.42 13.17 -1.73
C GLU A 85 -1.10 11.80 -1.12
N VAL A 86 -1.65 10.72 -1.69
CA VAL A 86 -1.28 9.33 -1.33
C VAL A 86 0.24 9.11 -1.50
N SER A 87 0.83 9.58 -2.59
CA SER A 87 2.28 9.48 -2.81
C SER A 87 3.09 10.34 -1.84
N PHE A 88 2.59 11.54 -1.50
CA PHE A 88 3.25 12.46 -0.57
C PHE A 88 3.30 11.88 0.84
N VAL A 89 2.20 11.28 1.33
CA VAL A 89 2.18 10.63 2.66
C VAL A 89 3.08 9.40 2.72
N LEU A 90 3.11 8.57 1.66
CA LEU A 90 4.04 7.44 1.58
C LEU A 90 5.50 7.90 1.54
N ASN A 91 5.82 8.96 0.81
CA ASN A 91 7.18 9.51 0.79
C ASN A 91 7.58 10.10 2.14
N ALA A 92 6.80 11.06 2.65
CA ALA A 92 7.10 11.76 3.90
C ALA A 92 7.19 10.81 5.10
N HIS A 93 6.34 9.78 5.16
CA HIS A 93 6.24 8.94 6.34
C HIS A 93 7.06 7.63 6.26
N LEU A 94 7.41 7.14 5.06
CA LEU A 94 8.13 5.87 4.84
C LEU A 94 9.39 5.95 3.96
N ASP A 95 9.76 7.11 3.40
CA ASP A 95 10.80 7.24 2.34
C ASP A 95 10.50 6.38 1.09
N VAL A 96 9.21 6.17 0.80
CA VAL A 96 8.75 5.42 -0.38
C VAL A 96 8.50 6.39 -1.53
N THR A 97 9.28 6.27 -2.61
CA THR A 97 8.98 6.95 -3.87
C THR A 97 7.82 6.24 -4.57
N CYS A 98 6.91 6.98 -5.17
CA CYS A 98 5.84 6.43 -6.02
C CYS A 98 5.98 6.96 -7.44
N ARG A 99 5.68 6.13 -8.44
CA ARG A 99 5.43 6.58 -9.81
C ARG A 99 3.95 6.98 -9.91
N ILE A 100 3.68 8.15 -10.47
CA ILE A 100 2.32 8.56 -10.83
C ILE A 100 2.13 8.28 -12.32
N MET A 101 1.06 7.55 -12.65
CA MET A 101 0.65 7.26 -14.02
C MET A 101 -0.73 7.90 -14.25
N SER A 102 -0.82 8.77 -15.25
CA SER A 102 -2.03 9.54 -15.56
C SER A 102 -2.65 9.08 -16.87
N LEU A 103 -3.91 8.66 -16.82
CA LEU A 103 -4.68 8.15 -17.97
C LEU A 103 -5.75 9.17 -18.37
N ARG A 104 -5.76 9.57 -19.64
CA ARG A 104 -6.75 10.50 -20.18
C ARG A 104 -7.97 9.74 -20.71
N GLN A 105 -8.98 10.49 -21.14
CA GLN A 105 -10.30 9.98 -21.57
C GLN A 105 -10.26 9.01 -22.78
N GLY A 106 -9.12 8.88 -23.48
CA GLY A 106 -8.87 7.86 -24.50
C GLY A 106 -8.02 6.67 -24.03
N ASP A 107 -7.31 6.82 -22.90
CA ASP A 107 -6.43 5.81 -22.32
C ASP A 107 -7.24 4.91 -21.38
N THR A 108 -7.89 3.88 -21.93
CA THR A 108 -8.51 2.85 -21.08
C THR A 108 -7.44 2.11 -20.27
N LEU A 109 -7.76 1.56 -19.10
CA LEU A 109 -6.78 0.79 -18.32
C LEU A 109 -6.19 -0.43 -19.06
N ASN A 110 -6.79 -0.84 -20.19
CA ASN A 110 -6.23 -1.86 -21.08
C ASN A 110 -4.90 -1.39 -21.70
N SER A 111 -4.75 -0.10 -22.07
CA SER A 111 -3.52 0.39 -22.70
C SER A 111 -2.31 0.38 -21.77
N VAL A 112 -2.53 0.33 -20.45
CA VAL A 112 -1.48 0.27 -19.42
C VAL A 112 -1.47 -1.05 -18.63
N CYS A 113 -2.22 -2.07 -19.07
CA CYS A 113 -2.28 -3.34 -18.34
C CYS A 113 -0.91 -4.05 -18.28
N LEU A 114 -0.11 -3.95 -19.34
CA LEU A 114 1.25 -4.48 -19.40
C LEU A 114 2.20 -3.74 -18.43
N GLU A 115 2.07 -2.42 -18.29
CA GLU A 115 2.83 -1.65 -17.30
C GLU A 115 2.44 -2.00 -15.85
N LEU A 116 1.16 -2.31 -15.61
CA LEU A 116 0.71 -2.83 -14.32
C LEU A 116 1.25 -4.24 -14.07
N SER A 117 1.30 -5.10 -15.09
CA SER A 117 1.93 -6.42 -15.01
C SER A 117 3.42 -6.31 -14.67
N GLU A 118 4.18 -5.44 -15.34
CA GLU A 118 5.59 -5.19 -15.00
C GLU A 118 5.74 -4.65 -13.57
N HIS A 119 4.87 -3.72 -13.14
CA HIS A 119 4.90 -3.19 -11.78
C HIS A 119 4.68 -4.29 -10.72
N PHE A 120 3.72 -5.19 -10.93
CA PHE A 120 3.47 -6.31 -10.01
C PHE A 120 4.58 -7.37 -10.05
N ASP A 121 5.14 -7.67 -11.22
CA ASP A 121 6.26 -8.61 -11.36
C ASP A 121 7.56 -8.05 -10.71
N ARG A 122 7.83 -6.76 -10.87
CA ARG A 122 9.07 -6.08 -10.44
C ARG A 122 9.03 -5.55 -9.00
N HIS A 123 7.91 -4.98 -8.58
CA HIS A 123 7.77 -4.33 -7.27
C HIS A 123 6.78 -5.06 -6.36
N GLY A 124 5.72 -5.67 -6.90
CA GLY A 124 4.74 -6.42 -6.12
C GLY A 124 3.93 -5.59 -5.11
N THR A 125 3.95 -4.26 -5.20
CA THR A 125 3.20 -3.37 -4.30
C THR A 125 1.78 -3.12 -4.80
N PRO A 126 0.79 -2.98 -3.91
CA PRO A 126 -0.57 -2.59 -4.28
C PRO A 126 -0.58 -1.17 -4.88
N VAL A 127 -1.42 -0.96 -5.89
CA VAL A 127 -1.53 0.29 -6.63
C VAL A 127 -2.83 0.97 -6.25
N MET A 128 -2.78 2.23 -5.82
CA MET A 128 -3.99 3.03 -5.62
C MET A 128 -4.38 3.66 -6.96
N ILE A 129 -5.66 3.62 -7.32
CA ILE A 129 -6.22 4.32 -8.47
C ILE A 129 -7.31 5.29 -8.01
N GLY A 130 -7.17 6.56 -8.39
CA GLY A 130 -8.17 7.61 -8.17
C GLY A 130 -8.75 8.11 -9.48
N GLY A 131 -10.08 8.25 -9.55
CA GLY A 131 -10.79 8.80 -10.72
C GLY A 131 -11.98 9.65 -10.28
N GLY A 132 -11.87 10.96 -10.51
CA GLY A 132 -12.79 11.94 -9.93
C GLY A 132 -12.79 11.86 -8.40
N VAL A 133 -13.92 11.46 -7.82
CA VAL A 133 -14.16 11.42 -6.37
C VAL A 133 -14.05 10.02 -5.76
N LEU A 134 -13.71 9.02 -6.58
CA LEU A 134 -13.67 7.61 -6.20
C LEU A 134 -12.24 7.08 -6.25
N ALA A 135 -11.90 6.21 -5.31
CA ALA A 135 -10.61 5.53 -5.26
C ALA A 135 -10.78 4.03 -5.03
N HIS A 136 -9.90 3.23 -5.63
CA HIS A 136 -9.81 1.78 -5.44
C HIS A 136 -8.35 1.35 -5.30
N THR A 137 -8.14 0.10 -4.88
CA THR A 137 -6.80 -0.50 -4.86
C THR A 137 -6.74 -1.65 -5.87
N ILE A 138 -5.81 -1.60 -6.82
CA ILE A 138 -5.51 -2.70 -7.74
C ILE A 138 -4.44 -3.59 -7.09
N LEU A 139 -4.77 -4.87 -6.95
CA LEU A 139 -3.92 -5.92 -6.36
C LEU A 139 -3.30 -6.85 -7.39
N GLY A 140 -3.65 -6.68 -8.67
CA GLY A 140 -3.14 -7.51 -9.76
C GLY A 140 -3.89 -7.30 -11.07
N VAL A 141 -3.31 -7.84 -12.12
CA VAL A 141 -3.88 -7.93 -13.47
C VAL A 141 -3.84 -9.37 -13.96
N ASP A 142 -4.75 -9.68 -14.87
CA ASP A 142 -4.87 -10.96 -15.56
C ASP A 142 -5.11 -10.63 -17.03
N ILE A 143 -4.16 -10.98 -17.89
CA ILE A 143 -4.04 -10.48 -19.26
C ILE A 143 -3.91 -11.66 -20.22
N ASN A 144 -4.78 -11.74 -21.23
CA ASN A 144 -4.60 -12.62 -22.38
C ASN A 144 -4.47 -11.75 -23.64
N GLU A 145 -3.26 -11.66 -24.17
CA GLU A 145 -2.93 -10.87 -25.36
C GLU A 145 -3.56 -11.44 -26.65
N GLU A 146 -3.68 -12.77 -26.77
CA GLU A 146 -4.31 -13.43 -27.94
C GLU A 146 -5.81 -13.11 -28.05
N LEU A 147 -6.47 -12.82 -26.91
CA LEU A 147 -7.90 -12.53 -26.82
C LEU A 147 -8.22 -11.03 -26.62
N ASP A 148 -7.21 -10.16 -26.61
CA ASP A 148 -7.31 -8.73 -26.20
C ASP A 148 -8.14 -8.55 -24.91
N ALA A 149 -7.90 -9.43 -23.93
CA ALA A 149 -8.73 -9.54 -22.74
C ALA A 149 -7.91 -9.22 -21.48
N VAL A 150 -8.43 -8.32 -20.64
CA VAL A 150 -7.84 -7.96 -19.35
C VAL A 150 -8.88 -7.88 -18.24
N LYS A 151 -8.49 -8.37 -17.06
CA LYS A 151 -9.19 -8.19 -15.79
C LYS A 151 -8.26 -7.57 -14.74
N PHE A 152 -8.85 -6.85 -13.81
CA PHE A 152 -8.17 -6.18 -12.69
C PHE A 152 -8.65 -6.79 -11.38
N LEU A 153 -7.74 -7.21 -10.51
CA LEU A 153 -8.10 -7.63 -9.15
C LEU A 153 -8.27 -6.38 -8.29
N VAL A 154 -9.53 -6.00 -8.05
CA VAL A 154 -9.86 -4.77 -7.32
C VAL A 154 -10.21 -5.10 -5.88
N LEU A 155 -9.58 -4.36 -4.96
CA LEU A 155 -9.99 -4.20 -3.57
C LEU A 155 -10.69 -2.85 -3.44
N ASP A 156 -11.92 -2.91 -2.93
CA ASP A 156 -12.88 -1.81 -2.91
C ASP A 156 -12.98 -1.20 -1.51
N PRO A 157 -12.41 0.01 -1.28
CA PRO A 157 -12.45 0.66 0.03
C PRO A 157 -13.86 1.13 0.42
N HIS A 158 -14.83 1.16 -0.50
CA HIS A 158 -16.21 1.56 -0.22
C HIS A 158 -17.02 0.44 0.47
N TYR A 159 -16.41 -0.73 0.70
CA TYR A 159 -17.06 -1.86 1.36
C TYR A 159 -17.49 -1.53 2.80
N THR A 160 -18.74 -1.85 3.13
CA THR A 160 -19.38 -1.59 4.44
C THR A 160 -19.95 -2.85 5.10
N GLY A 161 -19.66 -4.03 4.52
CA GLY A 161 -20.11 -5.31 5.06
C GLY A 161 -19.25 -5.80 6.23
N SER A 162 -19.53 -7.02 6.71
CA SER A 162 -18.76 -7.63 7.81
C SER A 162 -17.37 -8.11 7.37
N ASP A 163 -16.42 -8.08 8.32
CA ASP A 163 -15.02 -8.52 8.20
C ASP A 163 -14.90 -10.06 8.11
N SER A 164 -15.62 -10.67 7.17
CA SER A 164 -15.63 -12.11 6.95
C SER A 164 -15.36 -12.43 5.47
N ILE A 165 -14.56 -13.45 5.22
CA ILE A 165 -14.12 -13.85 3.86
C ILE A 165 -15.33 -14.05 2.94
N LYS A 166 -16.42 -14.64 3.46
CA LYS A 166 -17.67 -14.87 2.71
C LYS A 166 -18.37 -13.59 2.27
N SER A 167 -18.34 -12.54 3.09
CA SER A 167 -18.96 -11.24 2.77
C SER A 167 -18.06 -10.35 1.91
N ILE A 168 -16.73 -10.47 2.07
CA ILE A 168 -15.72 -9.71 1.32
C ILE A 168 -15.58 -10.26 -0.10
N HIS A 169 -15.49 -11.58 -0.28
CA HIS A 169 -15.28 -12.19 -1.59
C HIS A 169 -16.44 -11.89 -2.55
N GLY A 170 -16.11 -11.35 -3.73
CA GLY A 170 -17.11 -10.95 -4.73
C GLY A 170 -17.70 -9.55 -4.52
N LYS A 171 -17.54 -8.94 -3.34
CA LYS A 171 -18.05 -7.60 -3.00
C LYS A 171 -16.92 -6.60 -2.74
N GLY A 172 -16.16 -6.80 -1.66
CA GLY A 172 -15.04 -5.97 -1.26
C GLY A 172 -13.72 -6.32 -1.97
N VAL A 173 -13.52 -7.58 -2.39
CA VAL A 173 -12.38 -7.98 -3.24
C VAL A 173 -12.86 -8.91 -4.34
N CYS A 174 -12.65 -8.53 -5.60
CA CYS A 174 -12.93 -9.39 -6.76
C CYS A 174 -12.25 -8.93 -8.06
N TRP A 175 -12.12 -9.87 -8.99
CA TRP A 175 -11.77 -9.58 -10.38
C TRP A 175 -12.87 -8.79 -11.08
N LYS A 176 -12.50 -7.67 -11.70
CA LYS A 176 -13.34 -6.78 -12.51
C LYS A 176 -12.87 -6.77 -13.96
N ASP A 177 -13.81 -6.68 -14.89
CA ASP A 177 -13.53 -6.45 -16.31
C ASP A 177 -13.14 -4.98 -16.58
N ALA A 178 -12.52 -4.72 -17.74
CA ALA A 178 -12.17 -3.38 -18.20
C ALA A 178 -13.32 -2.35 -18.12
N SER A 179 -14.56 -2.79 -18.34
CA SER A 179 -15.78 -1.98 -18.28
C SER A 179 -16.15 -1.46 -16.89
N PHE A 180 -15.45 -1.90 -15.83
CA PHE A 180 -15.58 -1.33 -14.48
C PHE A 180 -15.06 0.12 -14.40
N TRP A 181 -14.08 0.47 -15.25
CA TRP A 181 -13.52 1.81 -15.32
C TRP A 181 -14.33 2.68 -16.28
N LYS A 182 -14.67 3.91 -15.87
CA LYS A 182 -15.46 4.84 -16.68
C LYS A 182 -14.60 5.42 -17.79
N LYS A 183 -15.01 5.26 -19.05
CA LYS A 183 -14.30 5.83 -20.21
C LYS A 183 -14.17 7.36 -20.09
N ASP A 184 -15.22 8.02 -19.66
CA ASP A 184 -15.29 9.48 -19.50
C ASP A 184 -14.71 9.98 -18.17
N THR A 185 -13.58 9.43 -17.72
CA THR A 185 -12.95 9.79 -16.44
C THR A 185 -11.43 9.75 -16.57
N PHE A 186 -10.80 10.85 -16.16
CA PHE A 186 -9.35 10.91 -15.97
C PHE A 186 -8.96 10.12 -14.71
N TYR A 187 -7.97 9.24 -14.82
CA TYR A 187 -7.48 8.43 -13.72
C TYR A 187 -6.01 8.73 -13.41
N ASN A 188 -5.69 8.83 -12.13
CA ASN A 188 -4.31 8.83 -11.64
C ASN A 188 -4.06 7.55 -10.85
N LEU A 189 -3.04 6.79 -11.22
CA LEU A 189 -2.58 5.62 -10.47
C LEU A 189 -1.31 6.02 -9.71
N CYS A 190 -1.28 5.71 -8.40
CA CYS A 190 -0.10 5.82 -7.56
C CYS A 190 0.51 4.43 -7.38
N LEU A 191 1.70 4.23 -7.93
CA LEU A 191 2.46 2.98 -7.98
C LEU A 191 3.66 3.09 -7.00
N PRO A 192 3.57 2.56 -5.77
CA PRO A 192 4.68 2.65 -4.80
C PRO A 192 5.87 1.80 -5.26
N LEU A 193 7.05 2.39 -5.42
CA LEU A 193 8.20 1.70 -5.98
C LEU A 193 8.99 0.97 -4.89
N MET A 194 9.14 -0.34 -5.06
CA MET A 194 10.11 -1.12 -4.31
C MET A 194 11.50 -0.92 -4.92
N PHE A 195 12.30 -0.05 -4.31
CA PHE A 195 13.74 -0.05 -4.55
C PHE A 195 14.40 -1.20 -3.79
N SER A 196 15.26 -1.94 -4.47
CA SER A 196 16.25 -2.84 -3.84
C SER A 196 17.37 -2.06 -3.14
N LYS A 197 17.04 -1.00 -2.38
CA LYS A 197 17.94 -0.50 -1.36
C LYS A 197 18.09 -1.63 -0.33
N ILE A 198 19.26 -2.27 -0.31
CA ILE A 198 19.70 -3.40 0.55
C ILE A 198 19.60 -3.09 2.08
N ILE A 199 19.08 -1.91 2.41
CA ILE A 199 19.01 -1.25 3.71
C ILE A 199 18.14 -1.96 4.75
N PRO A 200 16.98 -2.61 4.49
CA PRO A 200 16.23 -3.30 5.55
C PRO A 200 17.01 -4.47 6.15
N ILE A 201 17.64 -5.28 5.29
CA ILE A 201 18.47 -6.42 5.71
C ILE A 201 19.76 -5.92 6.36
N ILE A 202 20.46 -4.95 5.75
CA ILE A 202 21.68 -4.38 6.35
C ILE A 202 21.38 -3.66 7.68
N LYS A 203 20.27 -2.90 7.83
CA LYS A 203 19.90 -2.31 9.12
C LYS A 203 19.60 -3.38 10.18
N ARG A 204 18.93 -4.49 9.80
CA ARG A 204 18.67 -5.61 10.71
C ARG A 204 19.95 -6.33 11.13
N LEU A 205 20.87 -6.58 10.18
CA LEU A 205 22.18 -7.20 10.44
C LEU A 205 23.10 -6.28 11.24
N LEU A 206 23.22 -4.99 10.90
CA LEU A 206 24.01 -4.02 11.65
C LEU A 206 23.47 -3.82 13.06
N LYS A 207 22.14 -3.80 13.26
CA LYS A 207 21.56 -3.72 14.61
C LYS A 207 21.87 -4.98 15.42
N TYR A 208 21.83 -6.17 14.81
CA TYR A 208 22.30 -7.41 15.45
C TYR A 208 23.79 -7.34 15.81
N TYR A 209 24.63 -6.91 14.87
CA TYR A 209 26.09 -6.84 15.03
C TYR A 209 26.51 -5.83 16.11
N VAL A 210 25.89 -4.64 16.12
CA VAL A 210 26.13 -3.60 17.14
C VAL A 210 25.68 -4.08 18.53
N CYS A 211 24.50 -4.71 18.64
CA CYS A 211 24.02 -5.22 19.93
C CYS A 211 24.86 -6.37 20.50
N HIS A 212 25.51 -7.19 19.65
CA HIS A 212 26.31 -8.33 20.12
C HIS A 212 27.81 -8.02 20.31
N ASN A 213 28.35 -6.98 19.67
CA ASN A 213 29.80 -6.68 19.70
C ASN A 213 30.19 -5.41 20.48
N ILE A 214 29.25 -4.57 20.94
CA ILE A 214 29.57 -3.33 21.69
C ILE A 214 29.34 -3.49 23.22
N TYR A 215 28.70 -4.57 23.66
CA TYR A 215 28.59 -4.93 25.09
C TYR A 215 29.17 -6.34 25.37
N PRO A 216 30.50 -6.53 25.31
CA PRO A 216 31.13 -7.68 25.95
C PRO A 216 30.97 -7.55 27.47
N TYR A 217 30.31 -8.55 28.06
CA TYR A 217 30.05 -8.77 29.48
C TYR A 217 31.15 -8.26 30.45
N ASP A 218 30.87 -7.14 31.14
CA ASP A 218 31.47 -6.86 32.45
C ASP A 218 30.80 -7.75 33.51
N VAL A 219 31.34 -8.96 33.72
CA VAL A 219 30.95 -9.83 34.84
C VAL A 219 32.20 -10.28 35.59
N ALA A 220 32.40 -9.60 36.72
CA ALA A 220 33.42 -9.82 37.75
C ALA A 220 33.98 -11.25 37.87
N GLN A 221 35.29 -11.40 37.67
CA GLN A 221 36.05 -12.46 38.33
C GLN A 221 36.26 -12.11 39.80
N SER A 222 35.45 -12.69 40.67
CA SER A 222 35.76 -12.81 42.10
C SER A 222 35.54 -14.25 42.55
N SER A 223 36.35 -14.68 43.52
CA SER A 223 36.40 -16.02 44.12
C SER A 223 36.97 -17.17 43.26
N GLN A 224 38.19 -17.58 43.58
CA GLN A 224 38.45 -18.93 44.11
C GLN A 224 39.73 -18.96 44.98
N LYS A 225 39.62 -19.53 46.18
CA LYS A 225 40.73 -19.79 47.12
C LYS A 225 41.14 -21.26 47.05
N ILE A 226 42.37 -21.58 46.62
CA ILE A 226 43.21 -22.76 46.94
C ILE A 226 44.67 -22.33 46.68
N GLY A 227 45.73 -22.69 47.42
CA GLY A 227 45.85 -23.41 48.70
C GLY A 227 47.34 -23.52 49.12
N TYR A 228 47.59 -23.99 50.34
CA TYR A 228 48.92 -24.28 50.95
C TYR A 228 49.24 -25.79 50.89
N PRO A 229 50.48 -26.28 51.13
CA PRO A 229 51.62 -25.62 51.82
C PRO A 229 52.77 -25.15 50.91
#